data_AF-A0A951E798-F1
#
_entry.id   AF-A0A951E798-F1
#
_cell.length_a   1.000
_cell.length_b   1.000
_cell.length_c   1.000
_cell.angle_alpha   90.00
_cell.angle_beta   90.00
_cell.angle_gamma   90.00
#
_symmetry.space_group_name_H-M   'P 1'
#
loop_
_entity.id
_entity.type
_entity.pdbx_description
1 polymer ?
#
loop_
_entity_poly.entity_id
_entity_poly.type
_entity_poly.pdbx_seq_one_letter_code
_entity_poly.pdbx_strand_id
1 'polypeptide(L)'
;MASQSLLLARHRPGGLGQTGRAVHLVPVGPLCDTGVVAALCGGLLCLEEIETVEPGEGVPCHVCLMNQATAMTCHPESSGAEFEDPASSLGEPAYQAWGWPVRQHRGVIQLRLDCDASAIAIPTVLSVQVTQVLVERLCAPAVLAHPDAPDHHMVLAGERFGTTLPWPSGVYQVTGAVMLPPTKTIYGPITWVHPPSKDSLRLSREIDIFSALRTVFND
;
A
#
# COMPACT_ATOMS: atom_id res chain seq x y z
N MET A 1 -1.56 -16.70 -20.17
CA MET A 1 -1.55 -15.50 -19.30
C MET A 1 -0.26 -14.76 -19.56
N ALA A 2 -0.29 -13.43 -19.69
CA ALA A 2 0.91 -12.64 -19.91
C ALA A 2 1.70 -12.56 -18.60
N SER A 3 2.93 -13.06 -18.59
CA SER A 3 3.86 -12.83 -17.49
C SER A 3 3.97 -11.32 -17.28
N GLN A 4 3.58 -10.83 -16.10
CA GLN A 4 3.74 -9.42 -15.77
C GLN A 4 5.24 -9.12 -15.81
N SER A 5 5.64 -8.24 -16.73
CA SER A 5 7.04 -7.83 -16.85
C SER A 5 7.41 -7.01 -15.63
N LEU A 6 8.57 -7.29 -15.05
CA LEU A 6 9.08 -6.59 -13.88
C LEU A 6 10.43 -5.96 -14.21
N LEU A 7 10.66 -4.80 -13.63
CA LEU A 7 11.89 -4.04 -13.73
C LEU A 7 12.57 -4.05 -12.36
N LEU A 8 13.87 -4.31 -12.36
CA LEU A 8 14.69 -4.23 -11.15
C LEU A 8 15.20 -2.81 -11.03
N ALA A 9 14.82 -2.10 -9.98
CA ALA A 9 15.23 -0.72 -9.75
C ALA A 9 15.88 -0.55 -8.39
N ARG A 10 16.88 0.33 -8.30
CA ARG A 10 17.40 0.85 -7.04
C ARG A 10 17.75 2.33 -7.21
N HIS A 11 17.93 3.03 -6.11
CA HIS A 11 18.40 4.42 -6.15
C HIS A 11 19.84 4.53 -6.65
N ARG A 12 20.11 5.59 -7.42
CA ARG A 12 21.42 5.91 -7.98
C ARG A 12 22.45 6.21 -6.88
N PRO A 13 23.74 5.92 -7.13
CA PRO A 13 24.81 6.40 -6.29
C PRO A 13 24.82 7.93 -6.18
N GLY A 14 24.84 8.49 -4.97
CA GLY A 14 25.07 9.92 -4.74
C GLY A 14 24.02 10.65 -3.89
N GLY A 15 22.88 10.00 -3.55
CA GLY A 15 21.93 10.54 -2.59
C GLY A 15 22.46 10.48 -1.16
N LEU A 16 22.36 11.59 -0.41
CA LEU A 16 22.71 11.65 1.01
C LEU A 16 21.87 10.64 1.81
N GLY A 17 22.53 9.78 2.60
CA GLY A 17 21.88 8.98 3.64
C GLY A 17 21.50 7.52 3.31
N GLN A 18 21.81 7.00 2.13
CA GLN A 18 21.34 5.65 1.76
C GLN A 18 22.23 4.49 2.25
N THR A 19 21.92 4.00 3.44
CA THR A 19 22.40 2.70 3.94
C THR A 19 21.56 1.57 3.34
N GLY A 20 22.11 0.90 2.32
CA GLY A 20 21.55 -0.31 1.71
C GLY A 20 20.72 -0.02 0.46
N ARG A 21 21.34 -0.11 -0.72
CA ARG A 21 20.64 0.01 -2.00
C ARG A 21 19.89 -1.27 -2.33
N ALA A 22 18.76 -1.46 -1.66
CA ALA A 22 17.89 -2.58 -1.95
C ALA A 22 17.40 -2.48 -3.40
N VAL A 23 17.39 -3.61 -4.10
CA VAL A 23 16.84 -3.74 -5.45
C VAL A 23 15.37 -4.08 -5.33
N HIS A 24 14.53 -3.17 -5.77
CA HIS A 24 13.10 -3.29 -5.75
C HIS A 24 12.58 -3.88 -7.05
N LEU A 25 11.50 -4.64 -6.95
CA LEU A 25 10.76 -5.16 -8.09
C LEU A 25 9.65 -4.18 -8.42
N VAL A 26 9.70 -3.61 -9.61
CA VAL A 26 8.74 -2.62 -10.10
C VAL A 26 7.91 -3.26 -11.22
N PRO A 27 6.58 -3.34 -11.09
CA PRO A 27 5.73 -3.75 -12.19
C PRO A 27 5.88 -2.84 -13.41
N VAL A 28 6.19 -3.43 -14.57
CA VAL A 28 6.21 -2.71 -15.84
C VAL A 28 4.77 -2.58 -16.33
N GLY A 29 4.07 -1.58 -15.80
CA GLY A 29 2.80 -1.11 -16.32
C GLY A 29 2.98 0.00 -17.37
N PRO A 30 1.89 0.52 -17.96
CA PRO A 30 1.97 1.81 -18.65
C PRO A 30 2.57 2.82 -17.65
N LEU A 31 3.73 3.36 -17.99
CA LEU A 31 4.43 4.32 -17.15
C LEU A 31 3.46 5.45 -16.85
N CYS A 32 3.17 5.67 -15.56
CA CYS A 32 2.42 6.84 -15.14
C CYS A 32 3.30 8.06 -15.45
N ASP A 33 2.71 9.11 -16.04
CA ASP A 33 3.37 10.39 -16.34
C ASP A 33 3.86 11.14 -15.08
N THR A 34 3.68 10.55 -13.89
CA THR A 34 3.97 11.14 -12.58
C THR A 34 5.45 11.10 -12.18
N GLY A 35 6.34 10.52 -13.01
CA GLY A 35 7.78 10.48 -12.72
C GLY A 35 8.17 9.59 -11.53
N VAL A 36 7.22 8.84 -10.94
CA VAL A 36 7.42 7.98 -9.78
C VAL A 36 6.79 6.62 -10.06
N VAL A 37 7.47 5.56 -9.66
CA VAL A 37 7.00 4.18 -9.77
C VAL A 37 6.94 3.51 -8.40
N ALA A 38 5.89 2.73 -8.18
CA ALA A 38 5.74 1.95 -6.96
C ALA A 38 6.40 0.58 -7.12
N ALA A 39 7.28 0.25 -6.19
CA ALA A 39 7.79 -1.11 -6.03
C ALA A 39 6.73 -2.04 -5.44
N LEU A 40 6.90 -3.34 -5.62
CA LEU A 40 6.03 -4.35 -5.00
C LEU A 40 6.00 -4.26 -3.46
N CYS A 41 7.02 -3.70 -2.84
CA CYS A 41 7.03 -3.46 -1.39
C CYS A 41 6.24 -2.22 -0.94
N GLY A 42 5.61 -1.50 -1.88
CA GLY A 42 4.94 -0.22 -1.61
C GLY A 42 5.86 1.00 -1.62
N GLY A 43 7.18 0.78 -1.69
CA GLY A 43 8.16 1.86 -1.78
C GLY A 43 7.99 2.67 -3.06
N LEU A 44 8.01 3.99 -2.94
CA LEU A 44 7.94 4.91 -4.06
C LEU A 44 9.35 5.26 -4.54
N LEU A 45 9.56 5.14 -5.85
CA LEU A 45 10.85 5.36 -6.50
C LEU A 45 10.70 6.46 -7.54
N CYS A 46 11.42 7.57 -7.37
CA CYS A 46 11.49 8.62 -8.38
C CYS A 46 12.32 8.15 -9.58
N LEU A 47 11.74 8.20 -10.79
CA LEU A 47 12.38 7.73 -12.03
C LEU A 47 13.73 8.42 -12.31
N GLU A 48 13.87 9.68 -11.91
CA GLU A 48 15.11 10.46 -12.07
C GLU A 48 16.22 10.02 -11.09
N GLU A 49 15.82 9.45 -9.96
CA GLU A 49 16.72 9.05 -8.87
C GLU A 49 17.06 7.57 -8.88
N ILE A 50 16.43 6.78 -9.76
CA ILE A 50 16.69 5.34 -9.86
C ILE A 50 17.53 4.97 -11.09
N GLU A 51 18.19 3.81 -10.96
CA GLU A 51 18.80 3.07 -12.05
C GLU A 51 18.14 1.70 -12.15
N THR A 52 17.98 1.23 -13.39
CA THR A 52 17.64 -0.17 -13.67
C THR A 52 18.88 -1.02 -13.48
N VAL A 53 18.72 -2.19 -12.87
CA VAL A 53 19.83 -3.11 -12.62
C VAL A 53 19.54 -4.47 -13.23
N GLU A 54 20.60 -5.23 -13.53
CA GLU A 54 20.46 -6.61 -14.02
C GLU A 54 20.24 -7.59 -12.84
N PRO A 55 19.64 -8.76 -13.09
CA PRO A 55 19.54 -9.81 -12.07
C PRO A 55 20.91 -10.17 -11.50
N GLY A 56 21.03 -10.12 -10.17
CA GLY A 56 22.29 -10.37 -9.45
C GLY A 56 23.05 -9.10 -9.04
N GLU A 57 22.61 -7.92 -9.48
CA GLU A 57 23.25 -6.65 -9.12
C GLU A 57 22.61 -5.96 -7.92
N GLY A 58 23.17 -6.18 -6.73
CA GLY A 58 22.75 -5.54 -5.49
C GLY A 58 21.98 -6.47 -4.56
N VAL A 59 21.53 -5.95 -3.42
CA VAL A 59 20.80 -6.74 -2.42
C VAL A 59 19.31 -6.66 -2.73
N PRO A 60 18.59 -7.76 -3.01
CA PRO A 60 17.18 -7.67 -3.34
C PRO A 60 16.35 -7.22 -2.13
N CYS A 61 15.33 -6.41 -2.38
CA CYS A 61 14.32 -6.07 -1.39
C CYS A 61 13.51 -7.34 -1.07
N HIS A 62 13.72 -7.88 0.13
CA HIS A 62 13.04 -9.10 0.58
C HIS A 62 11.50 -8.98 0.48
N VAL A 63 10.93 -7.81 0.79
CA VAL A 63 9.48 -7.59 0.69
C VAL A 63 9.00 -7.70 -0.75
N CYS A 64 9.73 -7.11 -1.70
CA CYS A 64 9.42 -7.25 -3.13
C CYS A 64 9.44 -8.73 -3.55
N LEU A 65 10.46 -9.49 -3.12
CA LEU A 65 10.59 -10.91 -3.45
C LEU A 65 9.41 -11.74 -2.92
N MET A 66 9.00 -11.51 -1.66
CA MET A 66 7.87 -12.23 -1.07
C MET A 66 6.55 -11.92 -1.77
N ASN A 67 6.33 -10.66 -2.14
CA ASN A 67 5.12 -10.24 -2.84
C ASN A 67 5.07 -10.84 -4.24
N GLN A 68 6.21 -10.93 -4.94
CA GLN A 68 6.26 -11.62 -6.22
C GLN A 68 6.02 -13.13 -6.09
N ALA A 69 6.62 -13.80 -5.12
CA ALA A 69 6.38 -15.23 -4.87
C ALA A 69 4.89 -15.50 -4.61
N THR A 70 4.23 -14.63 -3.84
CA THR A 70 2.79 -14.71 -3.54
C THR A 70 1.93 -14.50 -4.79
N ALA A 71 2.32 -13.57 -5.67
CA ALA A 71 1.65 -13.35 -6.95
C ALA A 71 1.77 -14.59 -7.88
N MET A 72 2.90 -15.29 -7.84
CA MET A 72 3.10 -16.52 -8.62
C MET A 72 2.37 -17.75 -8.05
N THR A 73 2.17 -17.82 -6.73
CA THR A 73 1.47 -18.95 -6.07
C THR A 73 -0.04 -18.79 -5.99
N CYS A 74 -0.59 -17.59 -6.25
CA CYS A 74 -2.04 -17.39 -6.41
C CYS A 74 -2.53 -17.93 -7.77
N HIS A 75 -2.25 -19.19 -8.07
CA HIS A 75 -3.10 -19.98 -8.95
C HIS A 75 -4.36 -20.36 -8.14
N PRO A 76 -5.56 -20.40 -8.74
CA PRO A 76 -6.75 -20.89 -8.05
C PRO A 76 -6.65 -22.42 -7.91
N GLU A 77 -5.80 -22.90 -7.01
CA GLU A 77 -5.90 -24.26 -6.50
C GLU A 77 -6.85 -24.25 -5.32
N SER A 78 -8.01 -24.84 -5.60
CA SER A 78 -9.07 -25.17 -4.69
C SER A 78 -8.56 -26.06 -3.54
N SER A 79 -9.02 -25.72 -2.33
CA SER A 79 -9.25 -26.64 -1.19
C SER A 79 -8.05 -27.31 -0.51
N GLY A 80 -7.93 -27.14 0.82
CA GLY A 80 -7.22 -28.11 1.64
C GLY A 80 -6.73 -27.65 3.01
N ALA A 81 -7.61 -27.79 4.01
CA ALA A 81 -7.36 -28.17 5.41
C ALA A 81 -6.60 -27.24 6.38
N GLU A 82 -7.38 -26.92 7.42
CA GLU A 82 -7.08 -26.40 8.75
C GLU A 82 -5.89 -27.06 9.46
N PHE A 83 -5.06 -26.22 10.10
CA PHE A 83 -4.41 -26.54 11.36
C PHE A 83 -4.48 -25.27 12.23
N GLU A 84 -5.46 -25.23 13.11
CA GLU A 84 -5.60 -24.16 14.11
C GLU A 84 -4.62 -24.41 15.27
N ASP A 85 -3.69 -23.47 15.47
CA ASP A 85 -2.86 -23.38 16.68
C ASP A 85 -3.51 -22.35 17.64
N PRO A 86 -4.05 -22.76 18.80
CA PRO A 86 -4.95 -21.94 19.63
C PRO A 86 -4.29 -20.82 20.44
N ALA A 87 -3.03 -20.44 20.18
CA ALA A 87 -2.26 -19.51 21.02
C ALA A 87 -1.93 -18.14 20.41
N SER A 88 -2.38 -17.80 19.18
CA SER A 88 -2.06 -16.51 18.52
C SER A 88 -3.24 -15.54 18.33
N SER A 89 -4.40 -15.80 18.93
CA SER A 89 -5.68 -15.12 18.63
C SER A 89 -5.92 -13.77 19.35
N LEU A 90 -4.90 -12.93 19.55
CA LEU A 90 -5.06 -11.63 20.24
C LEU A 90 -5.25 -10.41 19.33
N GLY A 91 -5.28 -10.58 17.99
CA GLY A 91 -5.49 -9.46 17.05
C GLY A 91 -6.36 -9.76 15.83
N GLU A 92 -6.70 -11.03 15.60
CA GLU A 92 -7.48 -11.53 14.45
C GLU A 92 -8.98 -11.13 14.44
N PRO A 93 -9.68 -10.96 15.59
CA PRO A 93 -11.14 -10.78 15.57
C PRO A 93 -11.64 -9.43 14.99
N ALA A 94 -10.86 -8.34 15.08
CA ALA A 94 -11.44 -7.01 14.86
C ALA A 94 -11.68 -6.67 13.38
N TYR A 95 -10.65 -6.81 12.53
CA TYR A 95 -10.75 -6.40 11.12
C TYR A 95 -11.73 -7.27 10.33
N GLN A 96 -11.68 -8.58 10.52
CA GLN A 96 -12.61 -9.51 9.88
C GLN A 96 -14.05 -9.28 10.39
N ALA A 97 -14.26 -9.05 11.69
CA ALA A 97 -15.58 -8.71 12.22
C ALA A 97 -16.12 -7.36 11.71
N TRP A 98 -15.24 -6.45 11.28
CA TRP A 98 -15.61 -5.21 10.59
C TRP A 98 -15.82 -5.39 9.08
N GLY A 99 -15.66 -6.62 8.55
CA GLY A 99 -15.85 -6.93 7.14
C GLY A 99 -14.67 -6.54 6.24
N TRP A 100 -13.48 -6.30 6.81
CA TRP A 100 -12.31 -5.95 6.01
C TRP A 100 -11.73 -7.18 5.31
N PRO A 101 -11.33 -7.08 4.03
CA PRO A 101 -10.79 -8.20 3.24
C PRO A 101 -9.32 -8.46 3.57
N VAL A 102 -9.03 -8.79 4.83
CA VAL A 102 -7.67 -9.03 5.34
C VAL A 102 -7.26 -10.49 5.24
N ARG A 103 -5.96 -10.74 5.10
CA ARG A 103 -5.33 -12.07 5.20
C ARG A 103 -4.29 -12.08 6.29
N GLN A 104 -4.18 -13.19 7.01
CA GLN A 104 -3.11 -13.45 7.96
C GLN A 104 -2.05 -14.34 7.32
N HIS A 105 -0.79 -13.91 7.38
CA HIS A 105 0.34 -14.73 6.92
C HIS A 105 1.53 -14.55 7.85
N ARG A 106 2.01 -15.65 8.44
CA ARG A 106 3.16 -15.65 9.38
C ARG A 106 3.03 -14.62 10.51
N GLY A 107 1.83 -14.49 11.08
CA GLY A 107 1.55 -13.54 12.16
C GLY A 107 1.40 -12.08 11.74
N VAL A 108 1.37 -11.80 10.43
CA VAL A 108 1.17 -10.46 9.87
C VAL A 108 -0.22 -10.36 9.25
N ILE A 109 -0.93 -9.27 9.54
CA ILE A 109 -2.24 -8.96 8.96
C ILE A 109 -2.03 -8.06 7.75
N GLN A 110 -2.60 -8.45 6.61
CA GLN A 110 -2.43 -7.77 5.33
C GLN A 110 -3.79 -7.43 4.72
N LEU A 111 -3.96 -6.19 4.28
CA LEU A 111 -5.07 -5.77 3.43
C LEU A 111 -4.62 -5.85 1.96
N ARG A 112 -5.29 -6.67 1.14
CA ARG A 112 -5.01 -6.73 -0.31
C ARG A 112 -5.68 -5.56 -1.03
N LEU A 113 -4.96 -4.94 -1.95
CA LEU A 113 -5.38 -3.75 -2.71
C LEU A 113 -5.81 -4.07 -4.16
N ASP A 114 -6.09 -5.33 -4.45
CA ASP A 114 -6.31 -5.81 -5.81
C ASP A 114 -7.75 -5.55 -6.29
N CYS A 115 -8.76 -5.72 -5.44
CA CYS A 115 -10.17 -5.59 -5.85
C CYS A 115 -11.01 -4.70 -4.92
N ASP A 116 -11.04 -5.03 -3.63
CA ASP A 116 -12.05 -4.48 -2.70
C ASP A 116 -11.56 -3.30 -1.87
N ALA A 117 -10.25 -3.02 -1.93
CA ALA A 117 -9.63 -1.94 -1.21
C ALA A 117 -8.60 -1.22 -2.07
N SER A 118 -8.35 0.04 -1.70
CA SER A 118 -7.29 0.88 -2.21
C SER A 118 -6.57 1.55 -1.04
N ALA A 119 -5.30 1.84 -1.25
CA ALA A 119 -4.53 2.67 -0.34
C ALA A 119 -3.91 3.80 -1.15
N ILE A 120 -4.05 5.02 -0.66
CA ILE A 120 -3.54 6.22 -1.29
C ILE A 120 -2.54 6.86 -0.33
N ALA A 121 -1.27 6.90 -0.73
CA ALA A 121 -0.24 7.62 -0.02
C ALA A 121 -0.35 9.12 -0.33
N ILE A 122 -0.50 9.94 0.71
CA ILE A 122 -0.64 11.39 0.61
C ILE A 122 0.25 12.09 1.63
N PRO A 123 0.75 13.31 1.36
CA PRO A 123 1.54 14.05 2.32
C PRO A 123 0.75 14.31 3.60
N THR A 124 1.41 14.24 4.77
CA THR A 124 0.76 14.34 6.08
C THR A 124 -0.12 15.59 6.23
N VAL A 125 0.34 16.75 5.77
CA VAL A 125 -0.44 18.00 5.83
C VAL A 125 -1.74 17.89 5.02
N LEU A 126 -1.65 17.34 3.82
CA LEU A 126 -2.80 17.13 2.94
C LEU A 126 -3.75 16.08 3.50
N SER A 127 -3.22 15.04 4.15
CA SER A 127 -4.02 14.01 4.82
C SER A 127 -4.96 14.58 5.85
N VAL A 128 -4.51 15.52 6.67
CA VAL A 128 -5.37 16.12 7.71
C VAL A 128 -6.56 16.84 7.08
N GLN A 129 -6.32 17.61 6.02
CA GLN A 129 -7.35 18.37 5.31
C GLN A 129 -8.35 17.45 4.60
N VAL A 130 -7.86 16.43 3.88
CA VAL A 130 -8.69 15.44 3.20
C VAL A 130 -9.55 14.66 4.19
N THR A 131 -8.97 14.22 5.31
CA THR A 131 -9.70 13.51 6.35
C THR A 131 -10.81 14.38 6.93
N GLN A 132 -10.58 15.67 7.16
CA GLN A 132 -11.61 16.59 7.64
C GLN A 132 -12.81 16.65 6.67
N VAL A 133 -12.55 16.85 5.37
CA VAL A 133 -13.59 16.88 4.34
C VAL A 133 -14.38 15.57 4.30
N LEU A 134 -13.71 14.42 4.42
CA LEU A 134 -14.36 13.11 4.43
C LEU A 134 -15.20 12.88 5.70
N VAL A 135 -14.74 13.35 6.86
CA VAL A 135 -15.51 13.31 8.10
C VAL A 135 -16.79 14.14 7.98
N GLU A 136 -16.71 15.35 7.43
CA GLU A 136 -17.87 16.22 7.18
C GLU A 136 -18.88 15.58 6.19
N ARG A 137 -18.39 14.74 5.28
CA ARG A 137 -19.20 13.94 4.34
C ARG A 137 -19.68 12.60 4.90
N LEU A 138 -19.41 12.31 6.18
CA LEU A 138 -19.76 11.06 6.86
C LEU A 138 -19.10 9.80 6.24
N CYS A 139 -17.92 9.96 5.61
CA CYS A 139 -17.14 8.88 5.01
C CYS A 139 -15.69 8.84 5.55
N ALA A 140 -15.55 9.05 6.87
CA ALA A 140 -14.27 9.09 7.57
C ALA A 140 -13.40 7.86 7.24
N PRO A 141 -12.22 8.04 6.63
CA PRO A 141 -11.35 6.94 6.23
C PRO A 141 -10.54 6.42 7.41
N ALA A 142 -10.04 5.20 7.28
CA ALA A 142 -8.97 4.73 8.13
C ALA A 142 -7.63 5.23 7.58
N VAL A 143 -6.74 5.70 8.45
CA VAL A 143 -5.47 6.33 8.05
C VAL A 143 -4.31 5.73 8.83
N LEU A 144 -3.30 5.25 8.11
CA LEU A 144 -2.05 4.73 8.67
C LEU A 144 -0.92 5.73 8.50
N ALA A 145 0.02 5.73 9.44
CA ALA A 145 1.33 6.33 9.21
C ALA A 145 2.09 5.45 8.20
N HIS A 146 2.71 6.05 7.18
CA HIS A 146 3.46 5.28 6.20
C HIS A 146 4.79 4.84 6.83
N PRO A 147 5.07 3.52 6.95
CA PRO A 147 6.25 3.04 7.68
C PRO A 147 7.57 3.49 7.04
N ASP A 148 7.60 3.61 5.72
CA ASP A 148 8.84 3.87 4.96
C ASP A 148 8.96 5.33 4.50
N ALA A 149 7.94 6.16 4.76
CA ALA A 149 7.84 7.54 4.26
C ALA A 149 7.19 8.41 5.35
N PRO A 150 7.95 8.91 6.33
CA PRO A 150 7.39 9.53 7.54
C PRO A 150 6.56 10.79 7.25
N ASP A 151 6.79 11.46 6.12
CA ASP A 151 6.04 12.64 5.70
C ASP A 151 4.74 12.31 4.94
N HIS A 152 4.38 11.02 4.87
CA HIS A 152 3.18 10.54 4.19
C HIS A 152 2.30 9.71 5.13
N HIS A 153 1.00 9.82 4.91
CA HIS A 153 0.00 8.92 5.45
C HIS A 153 -0.57 8.04 4.33
N MET A 154 -1.05 6.86 4.70
CA MET A 154 -1.80 5.99 3.81
C MET A 154 -3.28 6.05 4.18
N VAL A 155 -4.10 6.63 3.30
CA VAL A 155 -5.55 6.64 3.45
C VAL A 155 -6.11 5.39 2.80
N LEU A 156 -6.85 4.61 3.57
CA LEU A 156 -7.46 3.36 3.13
C LEU A 156 -8.91 3.62 2.71
N ALA A 157 -9.28 3.14 1.53
CA ALA A 157 -10.64 3.16 1.02
C ALA A 157 -11.06 1.77 0.57
N GLY A 158 -12.34 1.45 0.69
CA GLY A 158 -12.95 0.32 0.00
C GLY A 158 -13.40 0.71 -1.40
N GLU A 159 -13.95 -0.27 -2.13
CA GLU A 159 -14.58 -0.10 -3.45
C GLU A 159 -13.75 0.75 -4.42
N ARG A 160 -12.84 0.07 -5.13
CA ARG A 160 -12.07 0.72 -6.20
C ARG A 160 -12.99 1.30 -7.26
N PHE A 161 -12.61 2.45 -7.80
CA PHE A 161 -13.34 3.11 -8.88
C PHE A 161 -13.23 2.35 -10.20
N GLY A 162 -12.24 1.47 -10.34
CA GLY A 162 -12.06 0.60 -11.50
C GLY A 162 -11.41 1.26 -12.71
N THR A 163 -11.08 2.55 -12.63
CA THR A 163 -10.30 3.27 -13.65
C THR A 163 -9.21 4.11 -12.99
N THR A 164 -8.16 4.42 -13.74
CA THR A 164 -7.07 5.28 -13.25
C THR A 164 -7.60 6.70 -13.04
N LEU A 165 -7.48 7.19 -11.80
CA LEU A 165 -7.81 8.56 -11.45
C LEU A 165 -6.59 9.47 -11.65
N PRO A 166 -6.78 10.72 -12.12
CA PRO A 166 -5.69 11.66 -12.30
C PRO A 166 -5.28 12.28 -10.96
N TRP A 167 -4.53 11.51 -10.16
CA TRP A 167 -4.11 11.91 -8.83
C TRP A 167 -3.25 13.20 -8.86
N PRO A 168 -3.45 14.14 -7.91
CA PRO A 168 -2.61 15.32 -7.78
C PRO A 168 -1.14 15.00 -7.51
N SER A 169 -0.25 15.95 -7.78
CA SER A 169 1.19 15.79 -7.48
C SER A 169 1.42 15.49 -5.99
N GLY A 170 2.28 14.52 -5.70
CA GLY A 170 2.56 14.06 -4.34
C GLY A 170 1.52 13.07 -3.78
N VAL A 171 0.45 12.77 -4.52
CA VAL A 171 -0.54 11.74 -4.16
C VAL A 171 -0.32 10.51 -5.02
N TYR A 172 -0.15 9.36 -4.38
CA TYR A 172 0.19 8.11 -5.06
C TYR A 172 -0.74 6.98 -4.67
N GLN A 173 -1.26 6.26 -5.66
CA GLN A 173 -1.95 5.01 -5.40
C GLN A 173 -0.92 3.92 -5.05
N VAL A 174 -1.13 3.26 -3.92
CA VAL A 174 -0.34 2.11 -3.49
C VAL A 174 -0.98 0.84 -4.07
N THR A 175 -0.15 -0.08 -4.54
CA THR A 175 -0.58 -1.35 -5.13
C THR A 175 -0.09 -2.54 -4.31
N GLY A 176 -0.73 -3.70 -4.47
CA GLY A 176 -0.32 -4.94 -3.81
C GLY A 176 -1.04 -5.15 -2.48
N ALA A 177 -0.33 -5.05 -1.37
CA ALA A 177 -0.89 -5.25 -0.04
C ALA A 177 -0.32 -4.25 0.98
N VAL A 178 -1.15 -3.85 1.94
CA VAL A 178 -0.76 -3.01 3.07
C VAL A 178 -0.75 -3.84 4.33
N MET A 179 0.36 -3.78 5.06
CA MET A 179 0.45 -4.41 6.37
C MET A 179 -0.36 -3.57 7.38
N LEU A 180 -1.18 -4.21 8.21
CA LEU A 180 -2.01 -3.51 9.21
C LEU A 180 -1.45 -3.69 10.63
N PRO A 181 -1.66 -2.72 11.55
CA PRO A 181 -1.35 -2.90 12.96
C PRO A 181 -2.02 -4.16 13.54
N PRO A 182 -1.36 -4.92 14.44
CA PRO A 182 -0.15 -4.59 15.19
C PRO A 182 1.19 -5.00 14.51
N THR A 183 1.24 -5.09 13.19
CA THR A 183 2.46 -5.52 12.45
C THR A 183 3.66 -4.59 12.67
N LYS A 184 4.87 -5.18 12.79
CA LYS A 184 6.16 -4.47 12.76
C LYS A 184 6.88 -4.73 11.43
N THR A 185 7.36 -3.65 10.81
CA THR A 185 8.18 -3.70 9.59
C THR A 185 9.66 -3.43 9.92
N ILE A 186 10.55 -3.56 8.93
CA ILE A 186 11.97 -3.19 9.08
C ILE A 186 12.16 -1.69 9.37
N TYR A 187 11.19 -0.86 9.02
CA TYR A 187 11.21 0.59 9.23
C TYR A 187 10.52 1.03 10.52
N GLY A 188 9.88 0.09 11.24
CA GLY A 188 9.23 0.37 12.50
C GLY A 188 7.83 -0.24 12.63
N PRO A 189 7.15 0.04 13.74
CA PRO A 189 5.76 -0.36 13.93
C PRO A 189 4.84 0.38 12.96
N ILE A 190 3.83 -0.30 12.46
CA ILE A 190 2.73 0.35 11.73
C ILE A 190 1.74 0.87 12.76
N THR A 191 1.32 2.12 12.60
CA THR A 191 0.42 2.78 13.56
C THR A 191 -0.77 3.42 12.84
N TRP A 192 -1.91 3.44 13.53
CA TRP A 192 -3.09 4.19 13.11
C TRP A 192 -2.90 5.67 13.44
N VAL A 193 -3.06 6.53 12.44
CA VAL A 193 -3.24 7.98 12.62
C VAL A 193 -4.71 8.25 12.91
N HIS A 194 -5.60 7.68 12.09
CA HIS A 194 -7.02 7.62 12.34
C HIS A 194 -7.44 6.15 12.35
N PRO A 195 -7.83 5.59 13.51
CA PRO A 195 -8.21 4.18 13.58
C PRO A 195 -9.47 3.93 12.75
N PRO A 196 -9.62 2.72 12.21
CA PRO A 196 -10.84 2.33 11.52
C PRO A 196 -12.02 2.24 12.51
N SER A 197 -13.19 2.62 12.03
CA SER A 197 -14.48 2.24 12.61
C SER A 197 -15.02 0.99 11.92
N LYS A 198 -16.14 0.47 12.44
CA LYS A 198 -16.92 -0.53 11.71
C LYS A 198 -17.28 0.04 10.33
N ASP A 199 -17.14 -0.78 9.30
CA ASP A 199 -17.48 -0.46 7.91
C ASP A 199 -16.68 0.71 7.26
N SER A 200 -15.58 1.20 7.84
CA SER A 200 -14.84 2.35 7.27
C SER A 200 -14.43 2.17 5.81
N LEU A 201 -13.98 0.98 5.41
CA LEU A 201 -13.66 0.73 4.00
C LEU A 201 -14.91 0.85 3.11
N ARG A 202 -16.05 0.34 3.56
CA ARG A 202 -17.30 0.41 2.79
C ARG A 202 -17.82 1.85 2.69
N LEU A 203 -17.64 2.65 3.74
CA LEU A 203 -18.12 4.03 3.80
C LEU A 203 -17.21 5.01 3.06
N SER A 204 -15.92 4.73 2.96
CA SER A 204 -14.94 5.59 2.30
C SER A 204 -14.46 4.94 1.01
N ARG A 205 -14.99 5.39 -0.14
CA ARG A 205 -14.63 4.83 -1.45
C ARG A 205 -13.47 5.60 -2.06
N GLU A 206 -12.76 4.97 -2.99
CA GLU A 206 -11.64 5.59 -3.70
C GLU A 206 -12.03 6.94 -4.35
N ILE A 207 -13.24 6.99 -4.92
CA ILE A 207 -13.77 8.20 -5.56
C ILE A 207 -14.08 9.32 -4.55
N ASP A 208 -14.42 8.97 -3.30
CA ASP A 208 -14.73 9.95 -2.27
C ASP A 208 -13.43 10.64 -1.81
N ILE A 209 -12.34 9.89 -1.66
CA ILE A 209 -10.99 10.43 -1.38
C ILE A 209 -10.54 11.36 -2.49
N PHE A 210 -10.68 10.93 -3.75
CA PHE A 210 -10.33 11.76 -4.90
C PHE A 210 -11.15 13.06 -4.95
N SER A 211 -12.45 12.98 -4.71
CA SER A 211 -13.33 14.14 -4.62
C SER A 211 -12.94 15.09 -3.49
N ALA A 212 -12.57 14.55 -2.32
CA ALA A 212 -12.11 15.36 -1.18
C ALA A 212 -10.78 16.07 -1.49
N LEU A 213 -9.84 15.39 -2.13
CA LEU A 213 -8.60 16.00 -2.63
C LEU A 213 -8.89 17.19 -3.55
N ARG A 214 -9.82 17.02 -4.51
CA ARG A 214 -10.21 18.12 -5.41
C ARG A 214 -10.80 19.30 -4.66
N THR A 215 -11.57 19.08 -3.60
CA THR A 215 -12.08 20.19 -2.78
C THR A 215 -10.92 20.96 -2.15
N VAL A 216 -9.99 20.26 -1.49
CA VAL A 216 -8.84 20.88 -0.84
C VAL A 216 -7.94 21.66 -1.80
N PHE A 217 -7.79 21.22 -3.06
CA PHE A 217 -6.99 21.93 -4.06
C PHE A 217 -7.72 23.12 -4.74
N ASN A 218 -9.03 23.25 -4.57
CA ASN A 218 -9.82 24.36 -5.15
C ASN A 218 -10.21 25.43 -4.12
N ASP A 219 -9.92 25.20 -2.83
CA ASP A 219 -10.07 26.15 -1.73
C ASP A 219 -8.76 26.92 -1.49
#